data_AF-A0A651FSI3-F1
#
_entry.id   AF-A0A651FSI3-F1
#
_cell.length_a   1.000
_cell.length_b   1.000
_cell.length_c   1.000
_cell.angle_alpha   90.00
_cell.angle_beta   90.00
_cell.angle_gamma   90.00
#
_symmetry.space_group_name_H-M   'P 1'
#
loop_
_entity.id
_entity.type
_entity.pdbx_description
1 polymer ?
#
loop_
_entity_poly.entity_id
_entity_poly.type
_entity_poly.pdbx_seq_one_letter_code
_entity_poly.pdbx_strand_id
1 'polypeptide(L)'
;MRTIILSFVVGLFAYPGILQASTVIGGEITYRYVGDSTNINHQYEVSMVLYRTSRWSIAFPPTEVPLCVTSSCFPDITTIMPAHSGFTPPGQTLDDANCVITNAQKMVYRTIVTLPGVCHDFRFRSSPDVARVIA
;
A
#
# COMPACT_ATOMS: atom_id res chain seq x y z
N MET A 1 48.43 19.16 -1.07
CA MET A 1 47.02 19.29 -1.53
C MET A 1 46.55 18.11 -2.39
N ARG A 2 47.35 17.61 -3.33
CA ARG A 2 46.97 16.48 -4.22
C ARG A 2 46.68 15.15 -3.50
N THR A 3 47.35 14.87 -2.37
CA THR A 3 47.14 13.67 -1.53
C THR A 3 45.87 13.71 -0.68
N ILE A 4 45.41 14.89 -0.27
CA ILE A 4 44.19 15.04 0.57
C ILE A 4 42.93 14.76 -0.26
N ILE A 5 42.94 15.13 -1.54
CA ILE A 5 41.85 14.84 -2.48
C ILE A 5 41.71 13.33 -2.69
N LEU A 6 42.82 12.60 -2.80
CA LEU A 6 42.79 11.15 -2.96
C LEU A 6 42.19 10.45 -1.73
N SER A 7 42.54 10.90 -0.52
CA SER A 7 41.99 10.33 0.72
C SER A 7 40.48 10.53 0.84
N PHE A 8 39.96 11.68 0.38
CA PHE A 8 38.54 11.97 0.41
C PHE A 8 37.73 11.13 -0.60
N VAL A 9 38.30 10.89 -1.78
CA VAL A 9 37.67 10.05 -2.82
C VAL A 9 37.64 8.57 -2.41
N VAL A 10 38.68 8.06 -1.76
CA VAL A 10 38.70 6.66 -1.27
C VAL A 10 37.75 6.44 -0.10
N GLY A 11 37.57 7.44 0.78
CA GLY A 11 36.60 7.37 1.88
C GLY A 11 35.14 7.31 1.42
N LEU A 12 34.81 7.93 0.27
CA LEU A 12 33.44 7.95 -0.25
C LEU A 12 32.98 6.60 -0.82
N PHE A 13 33.91 5.75 -1.27
CA PHE A 13 33.62 4.41 -1.83
C PHE A 13 33.63 3.28 -0.79
N ALA A 14 34.01 3.56 0.46
CA ALA A 14 34.19 2.57 1.51
C ALA A 14 32.94 2.33 2.38
N TYR A 15 31.77 2.86 2.01
CA TYR A 15 30.52 2.66 2.76
C TYR A 15 29.69 1.53 2.13
N PRO A 16 29.76 0.27 2.63
CA PRO A 16 28.81 -0.76 2.23
C PRO A 16 27.47 -0.47 2.91
N GLY A 17 26.75 0.52 2.39
CA GLY A 17 25.34 0.69 2.70
C GLY A 17 24.57 -0.48 2.10
N ILE A 18 24.16 -1.43 2.94
CA ILE A 18 23.25 -2.50 2.50
C ILE A 18 21.90 -1.83 2.22
N LEU A 19 21.63 -1.51 0.95
CA LEU A 19 20.33 -1.05 0.49
C LEU A 19 19.36 -2.24 0.55
N GLN A 20 18.64 -2.38 1.66
CA GLN A 20 17.54 -3.32 1.75
C GLN A 20 16.32 -2.74 1.04
N ALA A 21 16.11 -3.15 -0.22
CA ALA A 21 14.87 -2.87 -0.93
C ALA A 21 13.80 -3.88 -0.52
N SER A 22 12.81 -3.42 0.26
CA SER A 22 11.54 -4.13 0.44
C SER A 22 10.73 -3.97 -0.84
N THR A 23 10.64 -5.01 -1.68
CA THR A 23 9.91 -4.92 -2.95
C THR A 23 8.47 -5.37 -2.77
N VAL A 24 7.58 -4.40 -2.55
CA VAL A 24 6.16 -4.60 -2.85
C VAL A 24 6.04 -4.72 -4.37
N ILE A 25 5.45 -5.81 -4.86
CA ILE A 25 5.33 -6.08 -6.31
C ILE A 25 4.26 -5.16 -6.91
N GLY A 26 3.25 -4.82 -6.10
CA GLY A 26 2.20 -3.91 -6.48
C GLY A 26 1.05 -3.96 -5.50
N GLY A 27 0.05 -3.14 -5.77
CA GLY A 27 -1.21 -3.19 -5.05
C GLY A 27 -2.36 -2.69 -5.91
N GLU A 28 -3.56 -3.02 -5.50
CA GLU A 28 -4.81 -2.55 -6.06
C GLU A 28 -5.68 -1.96 -4.96
N ILE A 29 -6.40 -0.89 -5.27
CA ILE A 29 -7.47 -0.35 -4.42
C ILE A 29 -8.77 -0.55 -5.17
N THR A 30 -9.79 -1.03 -4.48
CA THR A 30 -11.14 -1.17 -4.99
C THR A 30 -12.07 -0.48 -4.02
N TYR A 31 -13.17 0.07 -4.53
CA TYR A 31 -14.19 0.69 -3.72
C TYR A 31 -15.55 0.18 -4.17
N ARG A 32 -16.47 0.02 -3.22
CA ARG A 32 -17.83 -0.43 -3.47
C ARG A 32 -18.79 0.40 -2.65
N TYR A 33 -19.88 0.83 -3.25
CA TYR A 33 -20.95 1.50 -2.52
C TYR A 33 -21.63 0.51 -1.56
N VAL A 34 -21.80 0.92 -0.30
CA VAL A 34 -22.42 0.10 0.77
C VAL A 34 -23.53 0.83 1.52
N GLY A 35 -23.85 2.06 1.12
CA GLY A 35 -24.86 2.87 1.80
C GLY A 35 -26.24 2.22 1.88
N ASP A 36 -26.61 1.39 0.91
CA ASP A 36 -27.87 0.63 0.94
C ASP A 36 -27.90 -0.41 2.08
N SER A 37 -26.74 -0.99 2.42
CA SER A 37 -26.64 -2.02 3.47
C SER A 37 -26.50 -1.45 4.88
N THR A 38 -26.01 -0.21 5.01
CA THR A 38 -25.77 0.46 6.28
C THR A 38 -26.80 1.57 6.58
N ASN A 39 -27.66 1.88 5.62
CA ASN A 39 -28.58 3.03 5.63
C ASN A 39 -27.88 4.40 5.81
N ILE A 40 -26.60 4.49 5.44
CA ILE A 40 -25.82 5.73 5.48
C ILE A 40 -25.48 6.17 4.05
N ASN A 41 -25.97 7.34 3.65
CA ASN A 41 -25.71 7.88 2.32
C ASN A 41 -24.21 8.09 2.06
N HIS A 42 -23.80 7.89 0.80
CA HIS A 42 -22.42 8.06 0.33
C HIS A 42 -21.38 7.25 1.10
N GLN A 43 -21.77 6.11 1.67
CA GLN A 43 -20.84 5.23 2.35
C GLN A 43 -20.27 4.18 1.39
N TYR A 44 -18.94 4.03 1.43
CA TYR A 44 -18.19 3.13 0.57
C TYR A 44 -17.29 2.22 1.42
N GLU A 45 -17.26 0.95 1.05
CA GLU A 45 -16.23 0.02 1.50
C GLU A 45 -15.04 0.14 0.55
N VAL A 46 -13.87 0.47 1.10
CA VAL A 46 -12.61 0.55 0.37
C VAL A 46 -11.76 -0.65 0.77
N SER A 47 -11.35 -1.42 -0.23
CA SER A 47 -10.51 -2.61 -0.07
C SER A 47 -9.21 -2.42 -0.83
N MET A 48 -8.07 -2.59 -0.16
CA MET A 48 -6.75 -2.56 -0.80
C MET A 48 -6.12 -3.95 -0.74
N VAL A 49 -5.58 -4.46 -1.84
CA VAL A 49 -4.77 -5.68 -1.87
C VAL A 49 -3.33 -5.31 -2.22
N LEU A 50 -2.37 -5.73 -1.40
CA LEU A 50 -0.94 -5.59 -1.60
C LEU A 50 -0.32 -6.95 -1.90
N TYR A 51 0.54 -7.02 -2.90
CA TYR A 51 1.24 -8.23 -3.32
C TYR A 51 2.74 -8.08 -3.05
N ARG A 52 3.38 -9.06 -2.40
CA ARG A 52 4.86 -9.07 -2.27
C ARG A 52 5.46 -10.44 -2.59
N THR A 53 6.77 -10.46 -2.88
CA THR A 53 7.56 -11.69 -2.97
C THR A 53 8.33 -11.92 -1.67
N SER A 54 8.62 -13.17 -1.31
CA SER A 54 9.46 -13.48 -0.13
C SER A 54 10.97 -13.32 -0.36
N ARG A 55 11.42 -12.95 -1.57
CA ARG A 55 12.85 -12.97 -1.94
C ARG A 55 13.70 -11.91 -1.20
N TRP A 56 13.08 -10.90 -0.58
CA TRP A 56 13.78 -9.86 0.18
C TRP A 56 13.06 -9.62 1.52
N SER A 57 13.74 -9.91 2.62
CA SER A 57 13.28 -9.94 4.04
C SER A 57 12.94 -8.52 4.57
N ILE A 58 12.35 -8.22 5.74
CA ILE A 58 11.64 -8.91 6.85
C ILE A 58 10.56 -7.95 7.42
N ALA A 59 10.55 -6.67 7.00
CA ALA A 59 9.61 -5.65 7.46
C ALA A 59 8.31 -5.73 6.64
N PHE A 60 7.32 -6.29 7.30
CA PHE A 60 6.00 -6.60 6.80
C PHE A 60 5.14 -5.32 6.67
N PRO A 61 4.19 -5.21 5.72
CA PRO A 61 3.37 -4.01 5.64
C PRO A 61 2.56 -3.84 6.94
N PRO A 62 2.36 -2.61 7.41
CA PRO A 62 1.80 -2.35 8.74
C PRO A 62 0.44 -3.03 8.91
N THR A 63 0.05 -3.34 10.16
CA THR A 63 -1.30 -3.86 10.49
C THR A 63 -2.41 -2.92 10.04
N GLU A 64 -2.06 -1.67 9.74
CA GLU A 64 -2.93 -0.60 9.35
C GLU A 64 -2.25 0.26 8.29
N VAL A 65 -2.98 0.61 7.24
CA VAL A 65 -2.49 1.50 6.19
C VAL A 65 -3.38 2.74 6.13
N PRO A 66 -2.83 3.95 6.20
CA PRO A 66 -3.61 5.17 6.00
C PRO A 66 -4.15 5.24 4.56
N LEU A 67 -5.43 5.57 4.46
CA LEU A 67 -6.16 5.90 3.24
C LEU A 67 -6.42 7.40 3.21
N CYS A 68 -5.94 8.05 2.15
CA CYS A 68 -6.22 9.44 1.84
C CYS A 68 -7.26 9.50 0.72
N VAL A 69 -8.35 10.21 0.98
CA VAL A 69 -9.40 10.51 0.00
C VAL A 69 -9.32 11.99 -0.34
N THR A 70 -9.16 12.29 -1.62
CA THR A 70 -9.04 13.67 -2.14
C THR A 70 -10.09 13.90 -3.22
N SER A 71 -10.57 15.13 -3.38
CA SER A 71 -11.54 15.52 -4.41
C SER A 71 -11.41 17.01 -4.74
N SER A 72 -11.99 17.47 -5.84
CA SER A 72 -12.07 18.93 -6.10
C SER A 72 -13.22 19.62 -5.34
N CYS A 73 -14.23 18.87 -4.90
CA CYS A 73 -15.43 19.44 -4.28
C CYS A 73 -15.33 19.57 -2.75
N PHE A 74 -14.55 18.72 -2.09
CA PHE A 74 -14.55 18.57 -0.64
C PHE A 74 -13.14 18.49 -0.05
N PRO A 75 -12.97 18.79 1.25
CA PRO A 75 -11.69 18.64 1.95
C PRO A 75 -11.17 17.20 1.92
N ASP A 76 -9.86 17.07 2.03
CA ASP A 76 -9.20 15.77 2.12
C ASP A 76 -9.61 15.03 3.40
N ILE A 77 -9.86 13.74 3.27
CA ILE A 77 -10.22 12.84 4.38
C ILE A 77 -9.10 11.83 4.55
N THR A 78 -8.62 11.66 5.77
CA THR A 78 -7.69 10.60 6.14
C THR A 78 -8.38 9.61 7.05
N THR A 79 -8.32 8.32 6.69
CA THR A 79 -8.85 7.22 7.49
C THR A 79 -7.85 6.08 7.52
N ILE A 80 -8.03 5.14 8.43
CA ILE A 80 -7.14 3.99 8.59
C ILE A 80 -7.81 2.75 8.00
N MET A 81 -7.06 2.00 7.20
CA MET A 81 -7.44 0.69 6.71
C MET A 81 -6.76 -0.40 7.53
N PRO A 82 -7.47 -1.07 8.46
CA PRO A 82 -6.94 -2.24 9.14
C PRO A 82 -6.76 -3.42 8.19
N ALA A 83 -5.76 -4.25 8.51
CA ALA A 83 -5.54 -5.53 7.85
C ALA A 83 -6.74 -6.45 8.09
N HIS A 84 -7.26 -7.02 7.00
CA HIS A 84 -8.42 -7.89 7.00
C HIS A 84 -8.05 -9.35 6.71
N SER A 85 -7.10 -9.61 5.79
CA SER A 85 -6.55 -10.94 5.47
C SER A 85 -5.29 -10.83 4.60
N GLY A 86 -4.26 -11.66 4.77
CA GLY A 86 -2.92 -11.64 4.16
C GLY A 86 -1.67 -11.98 5.02
N PHE A 87 -0.69 -12.67 4.41
CA PHE A 87 0.61 -13.09 5.00
C PHE A 87 0.72 -13.59 6.49
N THR A 88 -0.25 -14.37 6.99
CA THR A 88 -0.37 -15.06 8.30
C THR A 88 -0.38 -14.24 9.62
N PRO A 89 -1.31 -14.53 10.54
CA PRO A 89 -2.75 -14.54 10.38
C PRO A 89 -3.34 -13.13 10.44
N PRO A 90 -4.45 -12.92 9.73
CA PRO A 90 -5.04 -13.85 8.76
C PRO A 90 -4.26 -13.70 7.48
N GLY A 91 -3.84 -14.75 6.76
CA GLY A 91 -3.19 -14.44 5.50
C GLY A 91 -2.52 -15.42 4.58
N GLN A 92 -2.61 -15.11 3.29
CA GLN A 92 -2.64 -16.14 2.26
C GLN A 92 -1.44 -16.06 1.31
N THR A 93 -0.69 -17.16 1.25
CA THR A 93 0.19 -17.50 0.12
C THR A 93 -0.65 -17.75 -1.12
N LEU A 94 -0.27 -17.14 -2.24
CA LEU A 94 -0.89 -17.44 -3.53
C LEU A 94 -0.31 -18.80 -3.97
N ASP A 95 -1.16 -19.83 -4.08
CA ASP A 95 -0.76 -21.15 -4.56
C ASP A 95 -1.10 -21.25 -6.06
N ASP A 96 -0.06 -21.53 -6.85
CA ASP A 96 -0.08 -21.47 -8.31
C ASP A 96 -0.22 -22.87 -8.89
N ALA A 97 -1.46 -23.33 -9.14
CA ALA A 97 -1.67 -24.51 -9.97
C ALA A 97 -1.20 -24.30 -11.43
N ASN A 98 -0.82 -23.08 -11.84
CA ASN A 98 -0.28 -22.76 -13.16
C ASN A 98 0.66 -21.54 -13.11
N CYS A 99 1.94 -21.75 -13.47
CA CYS A 99 2.99 -20.76 -13.71
C CYS A 99 3.54 -20.01 -12.48
N VAL A 100 4.40 -20.76 -11.77
CA VAL A 100 5.16 -20.51 -10.54
C VAL A 100 5.78 -19.11 -10.38
N ILE A 101 5.17 -18.27 -9.53
CA ILE A 101 5.90 -17.35 -8.65
C ILE A 101 5.96 -17.99 -7.27
N THR A 102 6.90 -18.91 -7.08
CA THR A 102 7.22 -19.44 -5.76
C THR A 102 7.51 -18.26 -4.85
N ASN A 103 6.65 -18.09 -3.84
CA ASN A 103 6.69 -17.08 -2.80
C ASN A 103 6.02 -15.72 -3.04
N ALA A 104 5.04 -15.62 -3.95
CA ALA A 104 4.10 -14.51 -3.92
C ALA A 104 3.08 -14.71 -2.79
N GLN A 105 2.78 -13.66 -2.04
CA GLN A 105 1.68 -13.68 -1.07
C GLN A 105 0.94 -12.33 -1.16
N LYS A 106 -0.27 -12.26 -0.61
CA LYS A 106 -1.11 -11.05 -0.66
C LYS A 106 -1.55 -10.56 0.71
N MET A 107 -1.84 -9.27 0.85
CA MET A 107 -2.47 -8.63 2.02
C MET A 107 -3.60 -7.69 1.65
N VAL A 108 -4.74 -7.90 2.28
CA VAL A 108 -6.02 -7.23 2.08
C VAL A 108 -6.27 -6.36 3.29
N TYR A 109 -6.48 -5.08 3.03
CA TYR A 109 -6.92 -4.07 4.00
C TYR A 109 -8.33 -3.64 3.65
N ARG A 110 -9.15 -3.37 4.65
CA ARG A 110 -10.53 -2.92 4.43
C ARG A 110 -10.91 -1.82 5.40
N THR A 111 -11.65 -0.84 4.92
CA THR A 111 -12.27 0.17 5.76
C THR A 111 -13.58 0.65 5.16
N ILE A 112 -14.38 1.33 5.96
CA ILE A 112 -15.58 2.01 5.52
C ILE A 112 -15.33 3.51 5.62
N VAL A 113 -15.62 4.23 4.54
CA VAL A 113 -15.51 5.69 4.48
C VAL A 113 -16.85 6.28 4.06
N THR A 114 -17.26 7.33 4.74
CA THR A 114 -18.45 8.11 4.37
C THR A 114 -17.98 9.36 3.63
N LEU A 115 -18.32 9.48 2.35
CA LEU A 115 -17.99 10.65 1.55
C LEU A 115 -18.94 11.81 1.90
N PRO A 116 -18.49 13.08 1.88
CA PRO A 116 -19.32 14.21 2.30
C PRO A 116 -20.51 14.49 1.39
N GLY A 117 -20.45 14.04 0.15
CA GLY A 117 -21.45 14.31 -0.88
C GLY A 117 -21.09 13.67 -2.21
N VAL A 118 -21.83 14.05 -3.25
CA VAL A 118 -21.56 13.63 -4.62
C VAL A 118 -20.48 14.50 -5.22
N CYS A 119 -19.41 13.88 -5.70
CA CYS A 119 -18.37 14.51 -6.51
C CYS A 119 -17.87 13.49 -7.53
N HIS A 120 -17.45 13.96 -8.69
CA HIS A 120 -17.12 13.13 -9.85
C HIS A 120 -15.64 12.73 -9.92
N ASP A 121 -14.82 13.19 -8.98
CA ASP A 121 -13.37 13.06 -9.04
C ASP A 121 -12.73 12.61 -7.72
N PHE A 122 -13.47 11.84 -6.91
CA PHE A 122 -12.91 11.25 -5.70
C PHE A 122 -11.72 10.36 -6.04
N ARG A 123 -10.63 10.51 -5.28
CA ARG A 123 -9.39 9.76 -5.47
C ARG A 123 -8.96 9.13 -4.17
N PHE A 124 -8.78 7.82 -4.21
CA PHE A 124 -8.33 7.00 -3.08
C PHE A 124 -6.85 6.68 -3.25
N ARG A 125 -6.04 6.95 -2.22
CA ARG A 125 -4.59 6.67 -2.20
C ARG A 125 -4.17 6.09 -0.86
N SER A 126 -3.26 5.13 -0.87
CA SER A 126 -2.61 4.65 0.36
C SER A 126 -1.32 5.43 0.64
N SER A 127 -0.85 5.41 1.90
CA SER A 127 0.51 5.83 2.26
C SER A 127 1.23 4.68 3.00
N PRO A 128 2.36 4.14 2.50
CA PRO A 128 3.06 4.54 1.27
C PRO A 128 2.21 4.37 0.00
N ASP A 129 2.46 5.20 -1.02
CA ASP A 129 1.68 5.24 -2.27
C ASP A 129 1.99 4.02 -3.13
N VAL A 130 1.35 2.91 -2.79
CA VAL A 130 1.52 1.60 -3.45
C VAL A 130 0.36 1.31 -4.40
N ALA A 131 -0.78 1.98 -4.21
CA ALA A 131 -1.96 1.82 -5.03
C ALA A 131 -2.81 3.10 -5.02
N ARG A 132 -3.40 3.40 -6.18
CA ARG A 132 -4.26 4.58 -6.39
C ARG A 132 -5.40 4.25 -7.33
N VAL A 133 -6.61 4.73 -7.01
CA VAL A 133 -7.78 4.64 -7.89
C VAL A 133 -8.56 5.96 -7.89
N ILE A 134 -9.16 6.26 -9.05
CA ILE A 134 -10.05 7.41 -9.28
C ILE A 134 -11.46 6.83 -9.43
N ALA A 135 -12.41 7.42 -8.71
CA ALA A 135 -13.81 7.01 -8.71
C ALA A 135 -14.70 7.88 -9.58
#